data_AF-A0A919B1T3-F1
#
_entry.id   AF-A0A919B1T3-F1
#
_cell.length_a   1.000
_cell.length_b   1.000
_cell.length_c   1.000
_cell.angle_alpha   90.00
_cell.angle_beta   90.00
_cell.angle_gamma   90.00
#
_symmetry.space_group_name_H-M   'P 1'
#
loop_
_entity.id
_entity.type
_entity.pdbx_description
1 polymer ?
#
loop_
_entity_poly.entity_id
_entity_poly.type
_entity_poly.pdbx_seq_one_letter_code
_entity_poly.pdbx_strand_id
1 'polypeptide(L)'
;MDVWGEHLDGLAQGECEVDCPCCGVDLFLVLGSMGDDGFFSCSDDYALEKLENAEEAGKAPLRPADPLQLDGHGRRLHDRALADGQPVLAHRLLHLFGQAVCTDCGTGFSVVDRLVASA
;
A
#
# COMPACT_ATOMS: atom_id res chain seq x y z
N MET A 1 13.28 -11.54 16.28
CA MET A 1 12.14 -11.62 15.35
C MET A 1 12.52 -10.73 14.20
N ASP A 2 12.73 -11.33 13.04
CA ASP A 2 13.09 -10.63 11.81
C ASP A 2 11.94 -9.69 11.46
N VAL A 3 12.20 -8.39 11.49
CA VAL A 3 11.21 -7.31 11.28
C VAL A 3 10.45 -7.44 9.95
N TRP A 4 11.03 -8.21 9.03
CA TRP A 4 10.46 -8.58 7.74
C TRP A 4 9.32 -9.60 7.84
N GLY A 5 9.24 -10.42 8.89
CA GLY A 5 8.22 -11.46 9.00
C GLY A 5 6.80 -10.89 9.13
N GLU A 6 6.63 -9.90 10.02
CA GLU A 6 5.33 -9.25 10.26
C GLU A 6 4.94 -8.33 9.08
N HIS A 7 5.90 -7.60 8.51
CA HIS A 7 5.66 -6.77 7.33
C HIS A 7 5.33 -7.58 6.07
N LEU A 8 5.92 -8.78 5.90
CA LEU A 8 5.59 -9.68 4.80
C LEU A 8 4.22 -10.35 5.00
N ASP A 9 3.82 -10.64 6.24
CA ASP A 9 2.48 -11.16 6.54
C ASP A 9 1.42 -10.11 6.23
N GLY A 10 1.60 -8.86 6.68
CA GLY A 10 0.72 -7.73 6.32
C GLY A 10 0.64 -7.51 4.80
N LEU A 11 1.78 -7.50 4.11
CA LEU A 11 1.80 -7.43 2.64
C LEU A 11 1.05 -8.60 1.97
N ALA A 12 1.11 -9.80 2.56
CA ALA A 12 0.38 -10.96 2.06
C ALA A 12 -1.13 -10.84 2.32
N GLN A 13 -1.51 -10.32 3.49
CA GLN A 13 -2.89 -9.99 3.87
C GLN A 13 -3.48 -8.85 3.00
N GLY A 14 -2.59 -8.02 2.45
CA GLY A 14 -2.94 -6.88 1.60
C GLY A 14 -3.16 -5.59 2.39
N GLU A 15 -2.57 -5.48 3.58
CA GLU A 15 -2.67 -4.31 4.45
C GLU A 15 -1.34 -4.03 5.16
N CYS A 16 -0.98 -2.75 5.29
CA CYS A 16 0.22 -2.33 6.02
C CYS A 16 -0.06 -1.06 6.82
N GLU A 17 0.56 -0.93 7.98
CA GLU A 17 0.46 0.26 8.83
C GLU A 17 1.76 1.07 8.74
N VAL A 18 1.65 2.39 8.54
CA VAL A 18 2.80 3.30 8.42
C VAL A 18 2.50 4.64 9.09
N ASP A 19 3.53 5.31 9.58
CA ASP A 19 3.43 6.70 10.01
C ASP A 19 3.49 7.69 8.84
N CYS A 20 2.68 8.75 8.91
CA CYS A 20 2.80 9.86 7.99
C CYS A 20 4.13 10.61 8.23
N PRO A 21 4.95 10.85 7.20
CA PRO A 21 6.25 11.51 7.37
C PRO A 21 6.17 12.99 7.74
N CYS A 22 4.97 13.59 7.69
CA CYS A 22 4.75 15.01 7.92
C CYS A 22 4.06 15.27 9.26
N CYS A 23 2.89 14.67 9.50
CA CYS A 23 2.12 14.88 10.73
C CYS A 23 2.28 13.75 11.76
N GLY A 24 2.91 12.63 11.40
CA GLY A 24 3.14 11.50 12.31
C GLY A 24 1.88 10.72 12.70
N VAL A 25 0.75 10.95 12.03
CA VAL A 25 -0.46 10.13 12.22
C VAL A 25 -0.25 8.74 11.64
N ASP A 26 -0.77 7.72 12.31
CA ASP A 26 -0.82 6.36 11.80
C ASP A 26 -1.78 6.28 10.60
N LEU A 27 -1.33 5.58 9.56
CA LEU A 27 -2.06 5.37 8.32
C LEU A 27 -2.11 3.87 8.01
N PHE A 28 -3.32 3.39 7.74
CA PHE A 28 -3.57 2.07 7.19
C PHE A 28 -3.54 2.15 5.66
N LEU A 29 -2.66 1.36 5.04
CA LEU A 29 -2.55 1.20 3.60
C LEU A 29 -3.18 -0.12 3.18
N VAL A 30 -4.28 -0.06 2.45
CA VAL A 30 -4.94 -1.24 1.88
C VAL A 30 -4.40 -1.47 0.47
N LEU A 31 -3.60 -2.54 0.32
CA LEU A 31 -3.00 -3.03 -0.92
C LEU A 31 -3.89 -4.12 -1.57
N GLY A 32 -5.22 -3.93 -1.50
CA GLY A 32 -6.23 -4.81 -2.07
C GLY A 32 -6.19 -6.23 -1.52
N SER A 33 -6.96 -6.55 -0.48
CA SER A 33 -7.09 -7.93 0.04
C SER A 33 -7.80 -8.86 -0.96
N MET A 34 -8.05 -10.13 -0.61
CA MET A 34 -8.90 -11.03 -1.42
C MET A 34 -10.35 -10.51 -1.41
N GLY A 35 -10.67 -9.53 -2.25
CA GLY A 35 -11.95 -8.84 -2.26
C GLY A 35 -11.98 -7.64 -3.21
N ASP A 36 -13.06 -6.86 -3.15
CA ASP A 36 -13.30 -5.66 -3.96
C ASP A 36 -12.87 -4.37 -3.22
N ASP A 37 -12.06 -4.51 -2.16
CA ASP A 37 -11.75 -3.40 -1.25
C ASP A 37 -10.86 -2.30 -1.87
N GLY A 38 -10.33 -2.51 -3.08
CA GLY A 38 -9.57 -1.49 -3.81
C GLY A 38 -8.22 -1.15 -3.17
N PHE A 39 -7.64 -0.02 -3.57
CA PHE A 39 -6.30 0.42 -3.15
C PHE A 39 -6.36 1.84 -2.56
N PHE A 40 -6.18 1.98 -1.25
CA PHE A 40 -6.32 3.27 -0.58
C PHE A 40 -5.51 3.38 0.73
N SER A 41 -5.31 4.60 1.20
CA SER A 41 -4.82 4.94 2.53
C SER A 41 -5.94 5.55 3.39
N CYS A 42 -5.93 5.29 4.69
CA CYS A 42 -6.90 5.82 5.65
C CYS A 42 -6.22 6.05 7.01
N SER A 43 -6.59 7.11 7.71
CA SER A 43 -6.10 7.43 9.07
C SER A 43 -7.03 6.94 10.20
N ASP A 44 -8.21 6.41 9.84
CA ASP A 44 -9.24 5.95 10.79
C ASP A 44 -9.62 4.48 10.53
N ASP A 45 -10.40 3.87 11.43
CA ASP A 45 -10.77 2.45 11.38
C ASP A 45 -11.74 2.18 10.22
N TYR A 46 -11.18 1.90 9.05
CA TYR A 46 -11.94 1.71 7.82
C TYR A 46 -12.83 0.46 7.82
N ALA A 47 -12.70 -0.43 8.81
CA ALA A 47 -13.45 -1.68 8.89
C ALA A 47 -14.94 -1.44 9.19
N LEU A 48 -15.29 -0.26 9.71
CA LEU A 48 -16.68 0.10 10.04
C LEU A 48 -17.42 0.82 8.90
N GLU A 49 -16.70 1.40 7.94
CA GLU A 49 -17.28 2.27 6.92
C GLU A 49 -17.08 1.72 5.51
N LYS A 50 -17.99 0.82 5.12
CA LYS A 50 -18.18 0.39 3.73
C LYS A 50 -18.90 1.48 2.91
N LEU A 51 -18.34 2.68 2.93
CA LEU A 51 -18.84 3.79 2.11
C LEU A 51 -18.36 3.56 0.66
N GLU A 52 -19.31 3.58 -0.27
CA GLU A 52 -19.09 3.34 -1.70
C GLU A 52 -18.18 4.39 -2.36
N ASN A 53 -18.02 5.55 -1.72
CA ASN A 53 -17.19 6.66 -2.20
C ASN A 53 -15.97 6.85 -1.30
N ALA A 54 -14.76 6.67 -1.85
CA ALA A 54 -13.50 6.83 -1.12
C ALA A 54 -13.33 8.24 -0.51
N GLU A 55 -13.79 9.27 -1.22
CA GLU A 55 -13.71 10.67 -0.80
C GLU A 55 -14.56 11.01 0.43
N GLU A 56 -15.69 10.35 0.63
CA GLU A 56 -16.56 10.57 1.79
C GLU A 56 -16.15 9.71 3.00
N ALA A 57 -15.34 8.68 2.77
CA ALA A 57 -14.92 7.70 3.75
C ALA A 57 -13.57 8.02 4.42
N GLY A 58 -13.00 9.19 4.17
CA GLY A 58 -11.63 9.49 4.61
C GLY A 58 -10.58 8.58 3.96
N LYS A 59 -10.84 8.05 2.76
CA LYS A 59 -9.93 7.17 2.02
C LYS A 59 -9.27 7.93 0.87
N ALA A 60 -7.94 7.93 0.82
CA ALA A 60 -7.19 8.48 -0.30
C ALA A 60 -6.69 7.36 -1.23
N PRO A 61 -6.89 7.43 -2.56
CA PRO A 61 -6.48 6.37 -3.46
C PRO A 61 -4.95 6.23 -3.52
N LEU A 62 -4.47 4.99 -3.44
CA LEU A 62 -3.08 4.67 -3.73
C LEU A 62 -2.82 4.81 -5.22
N ARG A 63 -1.68 5.39 -5.58
CA ARG A 63 -1.27 5.53 -6.97
C ARG A 63 -0.26 4.43 -7.31
N PRO A 64 -0.55 3.54 -8.27
CA PRO A 64 0.41 2.55 -8.70
C PRO A 64 1.65 3.22 -9.31
N ALA A 65 2.80 2.64 -9.07
CA ALA A 65 4.01 2.93 -9.82
C ALA A 65 3.82 2.55 -11.30
N ASP A 66 4.51 3.28 -12.18
CA ASP A 66 4.67 2.84 -13.55
C ASP A 66 5.55 1.59 -13.57
N PRO A 67 5.07 0.43 -14.10
CA PRO A 67 5.87 -0.78 -14.21
C PRO A 67 7.20 -0.56 -14.93
N LEU A 68 7.27 0.41 -15.86
CA LEU A 68 8.48 0.76 -16.62
C LEU A 68 9.48 1.59 -15.81
N GLN A 69 9.01 2.24 -14.73
CA GLN A 69 9.85 3.04 -13.83
C GLN A 69 10.28 2.27 -12.59
N LEU A 70 9.77 1.05 -12.38
CA LEU A 70 10.28 0.17 -11.34
C LEU A 70 11.76 -0.12 -11.59
N ASP A 71 12.60 0.18 -10.60
CA ASP A 71 14.02 -0.10 -10.63
C ASP A 71 14.37 -1.39 -9.87
N GLY A 72 15.54 -1.95 -10.20
CA GLY A 72 16.20 -3.02 -9.46
C GLY A 72 15.29 -4.16 -8.99
N HIS A 73 15.01 -4.17 -7.68
CA HIS A 73 14.26 -5.24 -7.01
C HIS A 73 12.76 -5.20 -7.32
N GLY A 74 12.16 -4.01 -7.43
CA GLY A 74 10.72 -3.87 -7.68
C GLY A 74 10.33 -4.45 -9.04
N ARG A 75 11.14 -4.17 -10.08
CA ARG A 75 10.91 -4.72 -11.42
C ARG A 75 11.02 -6.24 -11.44
N ARG A 76 12.04 -6.79 -10.77
CA ARG A 76 12.26 -8.25 -10.70
C ARG A 76 11.12 -8.97 -9.99
N LEU A 77 10.62 -8.40 -8.90
CA LEU A 77 9.48 -8.96 -8.16
C LEU A 77 8.21 -8.93 -9.01
N HIS A 78 7.92 -7.81 -9.67
CA HIS A 78 6.78 -7.67 -10.57
C HIS A 78 6.82 -8.67 -11.73
N ASP A 79 7.94 -8.73 -12.46
CA ASP A 79 8.09 -9.64 -13.60
C ASP A 79 8.06 -11.11 -13.16
N ARG A 80 8.58 -11.43 -11.96
CA ARG A 80 8.49 -12.77 -11.39
C ARG A 80 7.05 -13.14 -11.05
N ALA A 81 6.31 -12.26 -10.37
CA ALA A 81 4.90 -12.49 -10.07
C ALA A 81 4.07 -12.75 -11.34
N LEU A 82 4.33 -12.02 -12.42
CA LEU A 82 3.70 -12.29 -13.73
C LEU A 82 4.11 -13.67 -14.30
N ALA A 83 5.40 -14.01 -14.23
CA ALA A 83 5.90 -15.30 -14.73
C ALA A 83 5.35 -16.51 -13.95
N ASP A 84 5.10 -16.37 -12.65
CA ASP A 84 4.46 -17.40 -11.81
C ASP A 84 2.92 -17.43 -11.94
N GLY A 85 2.32 -16.61 -12.82
CA GLY A 85 0.87 -16.57 -13.02
C GLY A 85 0.11 -15.94 -11.85
N GLN A 86 0.74 -15.00 -11.13
CA GLN A 86 0.19 -14.27 -9.99
C GLN A 86 -0.09 -12.80 -10.36
N PRO A 87 -1.06 -12.51 -11.25
CA PRO A 87 -1.33 -11.15 -11.72
C PRO A 87 -1.85 -10.23 -10.60
N VAL A 88 -2.56 -10.77 -9.61
CA VAL A 88 -3.01 -10.01 -8.43
C VAL A 88 -1.81 -9.50 -7.64
N LEU A 89 -0.84 -10.38 -7.36
CA LEU A 89 0.40 -10.00 -6.67
C LEU A 89 1.20 -8.98 -7.47
N ALA A 90 1.34 -9.16 -8.79
CA ALA A 90 2.01 -8.19 -9.65
C ALA A 90 1.36 -6.80 -9.56
N HIS A 91 0.03 -6.75 -9.55
CA HIS A 91 -0.72 -5.50 -9.41
C HIS A 91 -0.55 -4.85 -8.02
N ARG A 92 -0.54 -5.65 -6.94
CA ARG A 92 -0.24 -5.17 -5.59
C ARG A 92 1.16 -4.59 -5.49
N LEU A 93 2.14 -5.21 -6.13
CA LEU A 93 3.52 -4.69 -6.17
C LEU A 93 3.59 -3.30 -6.81
N LEU A 94 2.79 -3.01 -7.84
CA LEU A 94 2.75 -1.65 -8.40
C LEU A 94 2.30 -0.61 -7.37
N HIS A 95 1.33 -0.95 -6.52
CA HIS A 95 0.85 -0.06 -5.47
C HIS A 95 1.84 0.03 -4.30
N LEU A 96 2.52 -1.07 -3.97
CA LEU A 96 3.59 -1.10 -2.99
C LEU A 96 4.73 -0.17 -3.38
N PHE A 97 5.22 -0.24 -4.62
CA PHE A 97 6.26 0.66 -5.13
C PHE A 97 5.71 2.04 -5.55
N GLY A 98 4.42 2.28 -5.35
CA GLY A 98 3.70 3.47 -5.75
C GLY A 98 3.76 4.60 -4.73
N GLN A 99 2.71 5.42 -4.72
CA GLN A 99 2.58 6.57 -3.83
C GLN A 99 1.27 6.50 -3.05
N ALA A 100 1.34 6.86 -1.77
CA ALA A 100 0.20 7.08 -0.90
C ALA A 100 0.06 8.56 -0.57
N VAL A 101 -1.12 8.94 -0.06
CA VAL A 101 -1.39 10.29 0.42
C VAL A 101 -1.95 10.20 1.83
N CYS A 102 -1.43 11.00 2.74
CA CYS A 102 -2.01 11.14 4.07
C CYS A 102 -3.37 11.82 3.95
N THR A 103 -4.41 11.20 4.49
CA THR A 103 -5.79 11.70 4.48
C THR A 103 -5.97 12.91 5.39
N ASP A 104 -5.10 13.07 6.39
CA ASP A 104 -5.17 14.15 7.37
C ASP A 104 -4.45 15.42 6.90
N CYS A 105 -3.19 15.29 6.45
CA CYS A 105 -2.37 16.44 6.04
C CYS A 105 -2.16 16.59 4.51
N GLY A 106 -2.63 15.63 3.71
CA GLY A 106 -2.49 15.65 2.25
C GLY A 106 -1.07 15.36 1.73
N THR A 107 -0.11 15.02 2.61
CA THR A 107 1.27 14.75 2.20
C THR A 107 1.34 13.46 1.39
N GLY A 108 1.89 13.55 0.17
CA GLY A 108 2.22 12.39 -0.65
C GLY A 108 3.55 11.75 -0.24
N PHE A 109 3.62 10.42 -0.25
CA PHE A 109 4.84 9.68 0.11
C PHE A 109 4.96 8.34 -0.62
N SER A 110 6.21 7.86 -0.74
CA SER A 110 6.52 6.51 -1.22
C SER A 110 6.17 5.48 -0.15
N VAL A 111 5.37 4.49 -0.53
CA VAL A 111 4.92 3.43 0.38
C VAL A 111 6.10 2.58 0.85
N VAL A 112 6.97 2.14 -0.07
CA VAL A 112 8.20 1.39 0.29
C VAL A 112 9.10 2.18 1.22
N ASP A 113 9.35 3.47 0.95
CA ASP A 113 10.22 4.27 1.82
C ASP A 113 9.67 4.39 3.24
N ARG A 114 8.34 4.44 3.39
CA ARG A 114 7.72 4.46 4.73
C ARG A 114 7.84 3.12 5.41
N LEU A 115 7.52 2.02 4.73
CA LEU A 115 7.64 0.66 5.30
C LEU A 115 9.06 0.33 5.73
N VAL A 116 10.08 0.82 5.01
CA VAL A 116 11.49 0.64 5.39
C VAL A 116 11.91 1.55 6.54
N ALA A 117 11.32 2.74 6.66
CA ALA A 117 11.60 3.66 7.76
C ALA A 117 10.92 3.24 9.09
N SER A 118 9.82 2.51 9.00
CA SER A 118 9.07 1.94 10.14
C SER A 118 9.55 0.53 10.55
N ALA A 119 10.58 -0.01 9.89
CA ALA A 119 11.20 -1.32 10.11
C ALA A 119 12.50 -1.23 10.93
#